data_AF-R9AT45-F1
#
_entry.id   AF-R9AT45-F1
#
_cell.length_a   1.000
_cell.length_b   1.000
_cell.length_c   1.000
_cell.angle_alpha   90.00
_cell.angle_beta   90.00
_cell.angle_gamma   90.00
#
_symmetry.space_group_name_H-M   'P 1'
#
loop_
_entity.id
_entity.type
_entity.pdbx_description
1 polymer ?
#
loop_
_entity_poly.entity_id
_entity_poly.type
_entity_poly.pdbx_seq_one_letter_code
_entity_poly.pdbx_strand_id
1 'polypeptide(L)' 'MQDEQFLNDLIQQVQQGHPFKYLYFWGHTPKQTNHVDKTCFSQWFPSPFKQEGVEYLTAEHYMMAQKSKAL' A
#
# COMPACT_ATOMS: atom_id res chain seq x y z
N MET A 1 20.95 3.87 0.75
CA MET A 1 21.88 4.41 -0.28
C MET A 1 21.42 4.07 -1.70
N GLN A 2 21.10 2.81 -2.03
CA GLN A 2 20.51 2.47 -3.35
C GLN A 2 19.06 2.96 -3.51
N ASP A 3 18.26 2.90 -2.44
CA ASP A 3 16.84 3.29 -2.49
C ASP A 3 16.63 4.80 -2.72
N GLU A 4 17.54 5.62 -2.20
CA GLU A 4 17.47 7.09 -2.34
C GLU A 4 17.81 7.54 -3.75
N GLN A 5 18.82 6.92 -4.37
CA GLN A 5 19.14 7.18 -5.79
C GLN A 5 17.96 6.77 -6.68
N PHE A 6 17.40 5.57 -6.46
CA PHE A 6 16.25 5.09 -7.23
C PHE A 6 15.04 6.03 -7.10
N LEU A 7 14.76 6.51 -5.89
CA LEU A 7 13.67 7.47 -5.65
C LEU A 7 13.90 8.78 -6.40
N ASN A 8 15.09 9.34 -6.32
CA ASN A 8 15.43 10.58 -7.02
C ASN A 8 15.32 10.42 -8.54
N ASP A 9 15.78 9.30 -9.09
CA ASP A 9 15.65 8.99 -10.52
C ASP A 9 14.19 8.87 -10.96
N LEU A 10 13.34 8.21 -10.16
CA LEU A 10 11.90 8.12 -10.42
C LEU A 10 11.24 9.50 -10.40
N ILE A 11 11.56 10.35 -9.42
CA ILE A 11 11.04 11.72 -9.34
C ILE A 11 11.42 12.52 -10.58
N GLN A 12 12.69 12.45 -11.00
CA GLN A 12 13.16 13.14 -12.21
C GLN A 12 12.43 12.64 -13.46
N GLN A 13 12.23 11.33 -13.61
CA GLN A 13 11.53 10.78 -14.77
C GLN A 13 10.06 11.21 -14.82
N VAL A 14 9.38 11.28 -13.68
CA VAL A 14 8.01 11.81 -13.61
C VAL A 14 7.96 13.29 -13.99
N GLN A 15 8.89 14.12 -13.48
CA GLN A 15 8.98 15.54 -13.81
C GLN A 15 9.24 15.81 -15.29
N GLN A 16 10.00 14.94 -15.95
CA GLN A 16 10.29 15.00 -17.38
C GLN A 16 9.13 14.50 -18.26
N GLY A 17 8.04 14.02 -17.67
CA GLY A 17 6.86 13.55 -18.40
C GLY A 17 7.05 12.21 -19.10
N HIS A 18 7.97 11.36 -18.60
CA HIS A 18 8.14 10.02 -19.15
C HIS A 18 6.86 9.19 -19.01
N PRO A 19 6.51 8.36 -20.01
CA PRO A 19 5.32 7.54 -19.94
C PRO A 19 5.52 6.36 -18.97
N PHE A 20 4.55 6.17 -18.07
CA PHE A 20 4.53 5.05 -17.13
C PHE A 20 3.32 4.15 -17.35
N LYS A 21 3.50 2.86 -17.08
CA LYS A 21 2.40 1.92 -17.03
C LYS A 21 1.70 2.03 -15.67
N TYR A 22 0.54 2.67 -15.66
CA TYR A 22 -0.29 2.76 -14.46
C TYR A 22 -1.14 1.51 -14.27
N LEU A 23 -1.23 1.06 -13.02
CA LEU A 23 -2.13 0.00 -12.61
C LEU A 23 -3.33 0.61 -11.88
N TYR A 24 -4.46 0.72 -12.58
CA TYR A 24 -5.70 1.17 -11.94
C TYR A 24 -6.31 0.05 -11.10
N PHE A 25 -6.73 0.40 -9.89
CA PHE A 25 -7.43 -0.48 -8.96
C PHE A 25 -8.50 0.32 -8.21
N TRP A 26 -9.59 -0.36 -7.83
CA TRP A 26 -10.67 0.21 -7.04
C TRP A 26 -11.34 -0.89 -6.22
N GLY A 27 -11.66 -0.59 -4.96
CA GLY A 27 -12.22 -1.55 -4.01
C GLY A 27 -11.17 -2.45 -3.37
N HIS A 28 -11.64 -3.29 -2.44
CA HIS A 28 -10.81 -4.18 -1.62
C HIS A 28 -11.28 -5.64 -1.62
N THR A 29 -12.42 -5.93 -2.26
CA THR A 29 -13.00 -7.27 -2.32
C THR A 29 -12.32 -8.08 -3.42
N PRO A 30 -11.54 -9.13 -3.07
CA PRO A 30 -10.88 -9.96 -4.06
C PRO A 30 -11.94 -10.68 -4.91
N LYS A 31 -11.69 -10.86 -6.20
CA LYS A 31 -12.58 -11.64 -7.07
C LYS A 31 -12.60 -13.13 -6.69
N GLN A 32 -11.53 -13.60 -6.07
CA GLN A 32 -11.38 -14.96 -5.56
C GLN A 32 -10.69 -14.88 -4.20
N THR A 33 -11.31 -15.49 -3.18
CA THR A 33 -10.92 -15.37 -1.76
C THR A 33 -9.48 -15.78 -1.45
N ASN A 34 -8.81 -16.54 -2.34
CA ASN A 34 -7.43 -17.01 -2.16
C ASN A 34 -6.48 -16.60 -3.29
N HIS A 35 -6.83 -15.58 -4.08
CA HIS A 35 -5.99 -15.08 -5.15
C HIS A 35 -5.60 -13.63 -4.91
N VAL A 36 -4.33 -13.31 -5.10
CA VAL A 36 -3.87 -11.92 -5.08
C VAL A 36 -4.26 -11.29 -6.42
N ASP A 37 -5.19 -10.34 -6.37
CA ASP A 37 -5.53 -9.49 -7.50
C ASP A 37 -5.22 -8.03 -7.19
N LYS A 38 -5.58 -7.12 -8.10
CA LYS A 38 -5.31 -5.67 -7.96
C LYS A 38 -5.95 -5.03 -6.72
N THR A 39 -6.89 -5.71 -6.04
CA THR A 39 -7.46 -5.20 -4.79
C THR A 39 -6.47 -5.25 -3.63
N CYS A 40 -5.36 -6.00 -3.75
CA CYS A 40 -4.29 -6.03 -2.76
C CYS A 40 -3.61 -4.68 -2.52
N PHE A 41 -3.74 -3.75 -3.46
CA PHE A 41 -3.26 -2.37 -3.31
C PHE A 41 -4.17 -1.51 -2.42
N SER A 42 -5.33 -2.01 -1.98
CA SER A 42 -6.22 -1.33 -1.05
C SER A 42 -5.76 -1.51 0.41
N GLN A 43 -5.83 -0.43 1.20
CA GLN A 43 -5.58 -0.47 2.64
C GLN A 43 -6.58 -1.36 3.41
N TRP A 44 -7.73 -1.65 2.80
CA TRP A 44 -8.77 -2.53 3.33
C TRP A 44 -8.61 -3.99 2.90
N PHE A 45 -7.59 -4.32 2.11
CA PHE A 45 -7.35 -5.70 1.69
C PHE A 45 -7.01 -6.58 2.91
N PRO A 46 -7.61 -7.78 3.04
CA PRO A 46 -7.36 -8.69 4.16
C PRO A 46 -5.96 -9.31 4.06
N SER A 47 -5.00 -8.69 4.74
CA SER A 47 -3.62 -9.18 4.86
C SER A 47 -3.18 -8.97 6.31
N PRO A 48 -3.41 -9.98 7.18
CA PRO A 48 -3.08 -9.87 8.59
C PRO A 48 -1.57 -9.71 8.80
N PHE A 49 -1.20 -8.78 9.68
CA PHE A 49 0.19 -8.59 10.11
C PHE A 49 0.25 -8.21 11.59
N LYS A 50 1.45 -8.32 12.18
CA LYS A 50 1.70 -7.96 13.58
C LYS A 50 2.65 -6.78 13.66
N GLN A 51 2.30 -5.79 14.47
CA GLN A 51 3.15 -4.65 14.81
C GLN A 51 3.13 -4.48 16.32
N GLU A 52 4.29 -4.45 16.96
CA GLU A 52 4.42 -4.30 18.42
C GLU A 52 3.61 -5.34 19.22
N GLY A 53 3.49 -6.56 18.69
CA GLY A 53 2.73 -7.65 19.32
C GLY A 53 1.21 -7.58 19.14
N VAL A 54 0.67 -6.53 18.53
CA VAL A 54 -0.75 -6.40 18.19
C VAL A 54 -0.97 -6.90 16.76
N GLU A 55 -1.98 -7.74 16.57
CA GLU A 55 -2.40 -8.21 15.24
C GLU A 55 -3.42 -7.25 14.63
N TYR A 56 -3.17 -6.84 13.39
CA TYR A 56 -4.04 -6.00 12.59
C TYR A 56 -4.48 -6.78 11.34
N LEU A 57 -5.79 -6.84 11.09
CA LEU A 57 -6.35 -7.60 9.96
C LEU A 57 -6.12 -6.91 8.61
N THR A 58 -5.93 -5.58 8.61
CA THR A 58 -5.67 -4.75 7.44
C THR A 58 -4.79 -3.56 7.81
N ALA A 59 -4.18 -2.91 6.81
CA ALA A 59 -3.40 -1.69 7.02
C ALA A 59 -4.25 -0.55 7.62
N GLU A 60 -5.51 -0.44 7.19
CA GLU A 60 -6.44 0.56 7.74
C GLU A 60 -6.65 0.41 9.26
N HIS A 61 -6.81 -0.83 9.76
CA HIS A 61 -6.96 -1.06 11.20
C HIS A 61 -5.77 -0.54 12.00
N TYR A 62 -4.56 -0.74 11.48
CA TYR A 62 -3.36 -0.16 12.08
C TYR A 62 -3.39 1.37 12.03
N MET A 63 -3.71 1.96 10.88
CA MET A 63 -3.76 3.42 10.72
C MET A 63 -4.78 4.06 11.68
N MET A 64 -5.97 3.48 11.84
CA MET A 64 -6.97 3.96 12.80
C MET A 64 -6.49 3.86 14.25
N ALA A 65 -5.86 2.73 14.62
CA ALA A 65 -5.31 2.55 15.96
C ALA A 65 -4.21 3.58 16.26
N GLN A 66 -3.29 3.82 15.32
CA GLN A 66 -2.22 4.80 15.50
C GLN A 66 -2.76 6.24 15.50
N LYS A 67 -3.78 6.54 14.68
CA LYS A 67 -4.46 7.83 14.71
C LYS A 67 -5.08 8.10 16.09
N SER A 68 -5.68 7.07 16.71
CA SER A 68 -6.24 7.21 18.06
C SER A 68 -5.17 7.41 19.14
N LYS A 69 -3.95 6.88 18.98
CA LYS A 69 -2.85 7.10 19.94
C LYS A 69 -2.24 8.51 19.83
N ALA A 70 -2.39 9.16 18.68
CA ALA A 70 -1.87 10.49 18.42
C ALA A 70 -2.82 11.62 18.84
N LEU A 71 -4.00 11.28 19.36
CA LEU A 71 -5.01 12.17 19.94
C LEU A 71 -4.93 12.12 21.47
#